data_AF-A0AA48HPY5-F1
#
_entry.id   AF-A0AA48HPY5-F1
#
_cell.length_a   1.000
_cell.length_b   1.000
_cell.length_c   1.000
_cell.angle_alpha   90.00
_cell.angle_beta   90.00
_cell.angle_gamma   90.00
#
_symmetry.space_group_name_H-M   'P 1'
#
loop_
_entity.id
_entity.type
_entity.pdbx_description
1 polymer ?
#
loop_
_entity_poly.entity_id
_entity_poly.type
_entity_poly.pdbx_seq_one_letter_code
_entity_poly.pdbx_strand_id
1 'polypeptide(L)' 'MFGLFKSDPTKKLRKQYDAKLEKAMLAQRRGDIKTYSMLTAEAEELWAEIEKLKASH' A
#
# COMPACT_ATOMS: atom_id res chain seq x y z
N MET A 1 29.32 11.85 8.88
CA MET A 1 28.55 11.69 7.63
C MET A 1 27.15 11.20 7.98
N PHE A 2 26.19 12.12 8.20
CA PHE A 2 24.79 11.81 8.54
C PHE A 2 23.83 12.58 7.60
N GLY A 3 24.13 12.56 6.31
CA GLY A 3 23.14 12.95 5.30
C GLY A 3 22.53 11.66 4.74
N LEU A 4 21.19 11.60 4.64
CA LEU A 4 20.37 10.66 3.84
C LEU A 4 19.18 10.00 4.58
N PHE A 5 18.61 10.62 5.61
CA PHE A 5 17.22 10.32 6.00
C PHE A 5 16.28 11.45 5.55
N LYS A 6 16.23 11.71 4.24
CA LYS A 6 14.99 12.23 3.66
C LYS A 6 14.01 11.07 3.67
N SER A 7 13.29 10.92 4.78
CA SER A 7 12.23 9.93 4.93
C SER A 7 11.14 10.32 3.94
N ASP A 8 11.14 9.70 2.77
CA ASP A 8 10.05 9.85 1.81
C ASP A 8 8.77 9.36 2.51
N PRO A 9 7.83 10.27 2.84
CA PRO A 9 6.66 9.94 3.65
C PRO A 9 5.80 8.88 2.95
N THR A 10 5.90 8.80 1.62
CA THR A 10 5.18 7.82 0.79
C THR A 10 5.79 6.42 0.87
N LYS A 11 7.08 6.28 1.24
CA LYS A 11 7.77 4.98 1.26
C LYS A 11 7.16 4.01 2.28
N LYS A 12 6.70 4.52 3.42
CA LYS A 12 6.03 3.71 4.43
C LYS A 12 4.67 3.21 3.93
N LEU A 13 3.90 4.09 3.29
CA LEU A 13 2.59 3.75 2.72
C LEU A 13 2.73 2.77 1.55
N ARG A 14 3.74 2.96 0.68
CA ARG A 14 4.05 2.04 -0.42
C ARG A 14 4.32 0.63 0.08
N LYS A 15 5.10 0.48 1.16
CA LYS A 15 5.37 -0.82 1.77
C LYS A 15 4.10 -1.47 2.33
N GLN A 16 3.18 -0.68 2.90
CA GLN A 16 1.90 -1.19 3.39
C GLN A 16 0.98 -1.62 2.24
N TYR A 17 0.93 -0.82 1.18
CA TYR A 17 0.21 -1.13 -0.06
C TYR A 17 0.68 -2.46 -0.66
N ASP A 18 1.98 -2.63 -0.83
CA ASP A 18 2.57 -3.86 -1.39
C ASP A 18 2.23 -5.08 -0.52
N ALA A 19 2.28 -4.94 0.81
CA ALA A 19 1.91 -6.01 1.74
C ALA A 19 0.41 -6.36 1.71
N LYS A 20 -0.47 -5.37 1.45
CA LYS A 20 -1.92 -5.62 1.29
C LYS A 20 -2.19 -6.35 -0.02
N LEU A 21 -1.53 -5.95 -1.12
CA LEU A 21 -1.63 -6.64 -2.40
C LEU A 21 -1.14 -8.08 -2.34
N GLU A 22 -0.02 -8.34 -1.66
CA GLU A 22 0.49 -9.71 -1.49
C GLU A 22 -0.54 -10.58 -0.76
N LYS A 23 -1.12 -10.08 0.34
CA LYS A 23 -2.18 -10.78 1.07
C LYS A 23 -3.43 -10.97 0.23
N ALA A 24 -3.82 -9.97 -0.57
CA ALA A 24 -4.96 -10.05 -1.47
C ALA A 24 -4.73 -11.16 -2.52
N MET A 25 -3.54 -11.23 -3.12
CA MET A 25 -3.19 -12.29 -4.06
C MET A 25 -3.26 -13.68 -3.42
N LEU A 26 -2.77 -13.82 -2.19
CA LEU A 26 -2.87 -15.09 -1.44
C LEU A 26 -4.33 -15.47 -1.13
N ALA A 27 -5.18 -14.49 -0.79
CA ALA A 27 -6.61 -14.70 -0.56
C ALA A 27 -7.31 -15.12 -1.86
N GLN A 28 -7.04 -14.43 -2.97
CA GLN A 28 -7.56 -14.77 -4.29
C GLN A 28 -7.17 -16.18 -4.72
N ARG A 29 -5.90 -16.56 -4.55
CA ARG A 29 -5.39 -17.91 -4.87
C ARG A 29 -6.07 -19.00 -4.04
N ARG A 30 -6.53 -18.68 -2.84
CA ARG A 30 -7.28 -19.59 -1.96
C ARG A 30 -8.79 -19.58 -2.23
N GLY A 31 -9.28 -18.73 -3.14
CA GLY A 31 -10.70 -18.55 -3.42
C GLY A 31 -11.45 -17.73 -2.36
N ASP A 32 -10.74 -17.04 -1.46
CA ASP A 32 -11.34 -16.16 -0.46
C ASP A 32 -11.61 -14.78 -1.06
N ILE A 33 -12.70 -14.70 -1.83
CA ILE A 33 -13.10 -13.49 -2.56
C ILE A 33 -13.44 -12.34 -1.60
N LYS A 34 -14.04 -12.63 -0.44
CA LYS A 34 -14.40 -11.60 0.54
C LYS A 34 -13.14 -10.91 1.07
N THR A 35 -12.16 -11.70 1.53
CA THR A 35 -10.89 -11.17 2.04
C THR A 35 -10.10 -10.49 0.93
N TYR A 36 -10.10 -11.03 -0.29
CA TYR A 36 -9.50 -10.37 -1.45
C TYR A 36 -10.11 -8.98 -1.68
N SER A 37 -11.43 -8.87 -1.80
CA SER A 37 -12.11 -7.58 -2.03
C SER A 37 -11.81 -6.56 -0.93
N MET A 38 -11.80 -7.00 0.34
CA MET A 38 -11.46 -6.12 1.46
C MET A 38 -10.00 -5.63 1.39
N LEU A 39 -9.05 -6.54 1.18
CA LEU A 39 -7.63 -6.18 1.12
C LEU A 39 -7.29 -5.30 -0.09
N THR A 40 -7.97 -5.51 -1.21
CA THR A 40 -7.82 -4.67 -2.40
C THR A 40 -8.38 -3.27 -2.16
N ALA A 41 -9.55 -3.13 -1.53
CA ALA A 41 -10.09 -1.83 -1.15
C ALA A 41 -9.16 -1.06 -0.19
N GLU A 42 -8.62 -1.73 0.83
CA GLU A 42 -7.64 -1.13 1.74
C GLU A 42 -6.35 -0.72 1.02
N ALA A 43 -5.93 -1.48 0.00
CA ALA A 43 -4.78 -1.11 -0.82
C ALA A 43 -5.08 0.14 -1.67
N GLU A 44 -6.27 0.25 -2.26
CA GLU A 44 -6.69 1.43 -3.03
C GLU A 44 -6.74 2.70 -2.16
N GLU A 45 -7.20 2.59 -0.91
CA GLU A 45 -7.17 3.69 0.05
C GLU A 45 -5.73 4.17 0.33
N LEU A 46 -4.81 3.24 0.57
CA LEU A 46 -3.38 3.57 0.76
C LEU A 46 -2.78 4.21 -0.50
N TRP A 47 -3.18 3.76 -1.68
CA TRP A 47 -2.72 4.35 -2.93
C TRP A 47 -3.23 5.78 -3.10
N ALA A 48 -4.50 6.04 -2.77
CA ALA A 48 -5.06 7.38 -2.78
C ALA A 48 -4.34 8.33 -1.81
N GLU A 49 -3.91 7.85 -0.63
CA GLU A 49 -3.07 8.62 0.29
C GLU A 49 -1.69 8.93 -0.29
N ILE A 50 -1.05 7.94 -0.94
CA ILE A 50 0.24 8.12 -1.62
C ILE A 50 0.13 9.18 -2.70
N GLU A 51 -0.90 9.12 -3.54
CA GLU A 51 -1.10 10.08 -4.62
C GLU A 51 -1.39 11.49 -4.08
N LYS A 52 -2.17 11.62 -3.01
CA LYS A 52 -2.37 12.90 -2.33
C LYS A 52 -1.06 13.50 -1.83
N LEU A 53 -0.21 12.69 -1.20
CA LEU A 53 1.09 13.14 -0.69
C LEU A 53 2.09 13.49 -1.80
N LYS A 54 2.05 12.78 -2.93
CA LYS A 54 2.85 13.14 -4.11
C LYS A 54 2.35 14.43 -4.78
N ALA A 55 1.04 14.63 -4.86
CA ALA A 55 0.45 15.81 -5.49
C ALA A 55 0.60 17.09 -4.66
N SER A 56 0.83 16.96 -3.35
CA SER A 56 1.05 18.08 -2.44
C SER A 56 2.54 18.46 -2.27
N HIS A 57 3.42 17.93 -3.12
CA HIS A 57 4.87 18.12 -3.05
C HIS A 57 5.50 18.46 -4.40
#